data_AF-A0A847III8-F1
#
_entry.id   AF-A0A847III8-F1
#
_cell.length_a   1.000
_cell.length_b   1.000
_cell.length_c   1.000
_cell.angle_alpha   90.00
_cell.angle_beta   90.00
_cell.angle_gamma   90.00
#
_symmetry.space_group_name_H-M   'P 1'
#
loop_
_entity.id
_entity.type
_entity.pdbx_description
1 polymer ?
#
loop_
_entity_poly.entity_id
_entity_poly.type
_entity_poly.pdbx_seq_one_letter_code
_entity_poly.pdbx_strand_id
1 'polypeptide(L)'
;DWQRSVETLVAGSPVPVIVKEVGFGLSRRTLTHLTNLGVRVADVSGKGGTDFLRIEDARRDNTIGSFAMMRGYGQSAAACLLDAPADAPQLLASGGVRDPFDVVKALALGSAAVGVAGTFLAAVQRGGADTLVPLVQRWQQQIAQIMALLGASRPTELQHTDVLVRGNLAEFSRLRGIDLAALARRSDARPFAHPDPPASPPSVAPEEPHR
;
A
#
# COMPACT_ATOMS: atom_id res chain seq x y z
N ASP A 1 -5.31 -14.70 -26.32
CA ASP A 1 -6.19 -14.25 -25.24
C ASP A 1 -5.36 -14.17 -23.96
N TRP A 2 -5.31 -13.00 -23.32
CA TRP A 2 -4.46 -12.75 -22.16
C TRP A 2 -4.89 -13.54 -20.92
N GLN A 3 -6.19 -13.84 -20.79
CA GLN A 3 -6.73 -14.55 -19.62
C GLN A 3 -6.14 -15.96 -19.53
N ARG A 4 -6.18 -16.69 -20.64
CA ARG A 4 -5.55 -18.02 -20.77
C ARG A 4 -4.05 -17.98 -20.50
N SER A 5 -3.36 -16.93 -20.95
CA SER A 5 -1.92 -16.77 -20.67
C SER A 5 -1.65 -16.61 -19.17
N VAL A 6 -2.46 -15.82 -18.46
CA VAL A 6 -2.35 -15.66 -17.00
C VAL A 6 -2.64 -16.98 -16.29
N GLU A 7 -3.72 -17.67 -16.65
CA GLU A 7 -4.09 -18.97 -16.07
C GLU A 7 -2.99 -20.03 -16.26
N THR A 8 -2.41 -20.11 -17.47
CA THR A 8 -1.30 -21.02 -17.76
C THR A 8 -0.07 -20.71 -16.91
N LEU A 9 0.27 -19.43 -16.74
CA LEU A 9 1.40 -19.01 -15.91
C LEU A 9 1.16 -19.32 -14.43
N VAL A 10 -0.05 -19.05 -13.92
CA VAL A 10 -0.41 -19.32 -12.53
C VAL A 10 -0.36 -20.82 -12.24
N ALA A 11 -0.85 -21.66 -13.15
CA ALA A 11 -0.86 -23.11 -12.98
C ALA A 11 0.53 -23.76 -13.17
N GLY A 12 1.37 -23.22 -14.05
CA GLY A 12 2.64 -23.82 -14.44
C GLY A 12 3.89 -23.27 -13.76
N SER A 13 3.79 -22.11 -13.08
CA SER A 13 4.96 -21.48 -12.47
C SER A 13 5.39 -22.21 -11.19
N PRO A 14 6.68 -22.58 -11.04
CA PRO A 14 7.20 -23.20 -9.81
C PRO A 14 7.34 -22.21 -8.65
N VAL A 15 7.15 -20.91 -8.90
CA VAL A 15 7.21 -19.82 -7.92
C VAL A 15 5.93 -18.99 -7.93
N PRO A 16 5.60 -18.27 -6.85
CA PRO A 16 4.41 -17.42 -6.80
C PRO A 16 4.37 -16.38 -7.93
N VAL A 17 3.24 -16.29 -8.62
CA VAL A 17 2.99 -15.29 -9.67
C VAL A 17 2.30 -14.08 -9.06
N ILE A 18 2.86 -12.89 -9.27
CA ILE A 18 2.25 -11.61 -8.92
C ILE A 18 1.78 -10.94 -10.21
N VAL A 19 0.47 -10.71 -10.34
CA VAL A 19 -0.06 -9.90 -11.44
C VAL A 19 -0.01 -8.44 -11.05
N LYS A 20 0.60 -7.58 -11.88
CA LYS A 20 0.69 -6.14 -11.58
C LYS A 20 0.10 -5.28 -12.68
N GLU A 21 -0.46 -4.15 -12.29
CA GLU A 21 -0.73 -3.05 -13.22
C GLU A 21 0.56 -2.24 -13.50
N VAL A 22 0.47 -1.21 -14.35
CA VAL A 22 1.57 -0.32 -14.76
C VAL A 22 1.30 1.16 -14.46
N GLY A 23 0.13 1.55 -13.95
CA GLY A 23 -0.11 2.95 -13.53
C GLY A 23 -1.53 3.46 -13.70
N PHE A 24 -2.49 2.62 -14.10
CA PHE A 24 -3.91 2.95 -14.27
C PHE A 24 -4.80 2.34 -13.18
N GLY A 25 -4.27 1.45 -12.34
CA GLY A 25 -5.00 0.88 -11.21
C GLY A 25 -5.88 -0.33 -11.57
N LEU A 26 -5.71 -1.44 -10.85
CA LEU A 26 -6.61 -2.59 -10.97
C LEU A 26 -8.00 -2.25 -10.42
N SER A 27 -9.04 -2.43 -11.25
CA SER A 27 -10.44 -2.25 -10.84
C SER A 27 -10.98 -3.43 -10.05
N ARG A 28 -12.08 -3.25 -9.30
CA ARG A 28 -12.84 -4.36 -8.68
C ARG A 28 -13.10 -5.50 -9.66
N ARG A 29 -13.61 -5.16 -10.86
CA ARG A 29 -13.92 -6.14 -11.91
C ARG A 29 -12.68 -6.92 -12.34
N THR A 30 -11.56 -6.22 -12.54
CA THR A 30 -10.29 -6.85 -12.91
C THR A 30 -9.83 -7.79 -11.81
N LEU A 31 -9.88 -7.35 -10.54
CA LEU A 31 -9.50 -8.18 -9.39
C LEU A 31 -10.37 -9.44 -9.29
N THR A 32 -11.70 -9.34 -9.46
CA THR A 32 -12.59 -10.51 -9.52
C THR A 32 -12.19 -11.47 -10.64
N HIS A 33 -11.87 -10.97 -11.84
CA HIS A 33 -11.39 -11.83 -12.92
C HIS A 33 -10.06 -12.50 -12.57
N LEU A 34 -9.11 -11.78 -11.97
CA LEU A 34 -7.83 -12.35 -11.56
C LEU A 34 -8.01 -13.43 -10.48
N THR A 35 -8.89 -13.23 -9.49
CA THR A 35 -9.27 -14.27 -8.52
C THR A 35 -9.77 -15.52 -9.22
N ASN A 36 -10.68 -15.38 -10.20
CA ASN A 36 -11.23 -16.52 -10.94
C ASN A 36 -10.18 -17.26 -11.79
N LEU A 37 -9.09 -16.60 -12.17
CA LEU A 37 -7.95 -17.20 -12.88
C LEU A 37 -6.91 -17.83 -11.93
N GLY A 38 -7.21 -17.90 -10.63
CA GLY A 38 -6.33 -18.50 -9.63
C GLY A 38 -5.20 -17.59 -9.13
N VAL A 39 -5.20 -16.30 -9.49
CA VAL A 39 -4.17 -15.35 -9.05
C VAL A 39 -4.25 -15.17 -7.53
N ARG A 40 -3.11 -15.31 -6.86
CA ARG A 40 -3.02 -15.25 -5.39
C ARG A 40 -2.51 -13.93 -4.86
N VAL A 41 -1.73 -13.20 -5.65
CA VAL A 41 -1.17 -11.89 -5.28
C VAL A 41 -1.28 -10.95 -6.47
N ALA A 42 -1.70 -9.71 -6.22
CA ALA A 42 -1.78 -8.68 -7.24
C ALA A 42 -1.26 -7.32 -6.75
N ASP A 43 -0.47 -6.61 -7.56
CA ASP A 43 -0.11 -5.21 -7.29
C ASP A 43 -1.03 -4.27 -8.08
N VAL A 44 -1.78 -3.44 -7.34
CA VAL A 44 -2.76 -2.54 -7.95
C VAL A 44 -2.13 -1.46 -8.83
N SER A 45 -0.87 -1.07 -8.59
CA SER A 45 -0.12 -0.05 -9.35
C SER A 45 -0.99 1.09 -9.90
N GLY A 46 -1.58 1.87 -8.99
CA GLY A 46 -2.55 2.92 -9.32
C GLY A 46 -1.95 4.17 -9.96
N LYS A 47 -2.81 5.07 -10.43
CA LYS A 47 -2.40 6.37 -10.95
C LYS A 47 -1.90 7.31 -9.85
N GLY A 48 -1.09 8.29 -10.25
CA GLY A 48 -0.58 9.36 -9.38
C GLY A 48 0.95 9.44 -9.31
N GLY A 49 1.65 8.47 -9.89
CA GLY A 49 3.11 8.48 -10.08
C GLY A 49 3.48 8.58 -11.55
N THR A 50 4.24 7.59 -12.02
CA THR A 50 4.59 7.45 -13.44
C THR A 50 3.33 7.31 -14.29
N ASP A 51 3.13 8.24 -15.22
CA ASP A 51 2.02 8.21 -16.19
C ASP A 51 2.52 7.57 -17.50
N PHE A 52 2.23 6.28 -17.69
CA PHE A 52 2.61 5.56 -18.92
C PHE A 52 1.86 6.06 -20.15
N LEU A 53 0.64 6.61 -20.00
CA LEU A 53 -0.06 7.23 -21.13
C LEU A 53 0.71 8.46 -21.61
N ARG A 54 1.22 9.30 -20.70
CA ARG A 54 2.09 10.43 -21.05
C ARG A 54 3.40 9.97 -21.71
N ILE A 55 4.01 8.89 -21.22
CA ILE A 55 5.25 8.35 -21.79
C ILE A 55 5.02 7.85 -23.22
N GLU A 56 3.98 7.05 -23.44
CA GLU A 56 3.68 6.52 -24.77
C GLU A 56 3.19 7.61 -25.73
N ASP A 57 2.44 8.60 -25.25
CA ASP A 57 2.06 9.76 -26.06
C ASP A 57 3.29 10.55 -26.55
N ALA A 58 4.33 10.69 -25.71
CA ALA A 58 5.58 11.33 -26.09
C ALA A 58 6.46 10.49 -27.04
N ARG A 59 6.24 9.17 -27.12
CA ARG A 59 6.95 8.25 -28.02
C ARG A 59 6.30 8.09 -29.39
N ARG A 60 5.04 8.48 -29.52
CA ARG A 60 4.27 8.28 -30.74
C ARG A 60 4.75 9.19 -31.87
N ASP A 61 4.73 8.63 -33.07
CA ASP A 61 4.68 9.41 -34.29
C ASP A 61 3.24 9.95 -34.46
N ASN A 62 3.10 11.28 -34.63
CA ASN A 62 1.88 12.02 -34.30
C ASN A 62 0.80 11.96 -35.41
N THR A 63 0.76 10.87 -36.17
CA THR A 63 -0.11 10.68 -37.35
C THR A 63 -1.59 10.50 -37.00
N ILE A 64 -1.90 10.00 -35.81
CA ILE A 64 -3.27 9.78 -35.29
C ILE A 64 -3.66 10.85 -34.24
N GLY A 65 -2.71 11.72 -33.86
CA GLY A 65 -2.89 12.75 -32.84
C GLY A 65 -2.65 12.28 -31.40
N SER A 66 -2.57 13.24 -30.48
CA SER A 66 -2.21 13.03 -29.07
C SER A 66 -3.41 12.57 -28.23
N PHE A 67 -3.14 11.67 -27.28
CA PHE A 67 -4.09 11.23 -26.24
C PHE A 67 -4.04 12.08 -24.97
N ALA A 68 -3.56 13.32 -25.07
CA ALA A 68 -3.45 14.27 -23.96
C ALA A 68 -4.72 14.43 -23.11
N MET A 69 -5.91 14.26 -23.70
CA MET A 69 -7.20 14.35 -23.00
C MET A 69 -7.40 13.24 -21.95
N MET A 70 -6.66 12.13 -22.05
CA MET A 70 -6.72 11.00 -21.11
C MET A 70 -5.63 11.07 -20.03
N ARG A 71 -4.87 12.16 -19.93
CA ARG A 71 -3.86 12.31 -18.86
C ARG A 71 -4.50 12.18 -17.48
N GLY A 72 -3.87 11.40 -16.61
CA GLY A 72 -4.43 11.08 -15.29
C GLY A 72 -5.66 10.15 -15.33
N TYR A 73 -5.92 9.47 -16.45
CA TYR A 73 -6.89 8.37 -16.50
C TYR A 73 -6.50 7.24 -15.54
N GLY A 74 -7.50 6.48 -15.07
CA GLY A 74 -7.32 5.37 -14.15
C GLY A 74 -7.73 5.68 -12.70
N GLN A 75 -7.45 4.72 -11.82
CA GLN A 75 -7.80 4.71 -10.39
C GLN A 75 -6.54 4.83 -9.55
N SER A 76 -6.60 5.60 -8.46
CA SER A 76 -5.47 5.69 -7.53
C SER A 76 -5.30 4.38 -6.77
N ALA A 77 -4.09 4.10 -6.27
CA ALA A 77 -3.84 2.88 -5.49
C ALA A 77 -4.80 2.76 -4.29
N ALA A 78 -5.06 3.87 -3.60
CA ALA A 78 -6.02 3.92 -2.50
C ALA A 78 -7.46 3.57 -2.94
N ALA A 79 -7.90 4.03 -4.11
CA ALA A 79 -9.21 3.67 -4.66
C ALA A 79 -9.28 2.18 -5.01
N CYS A 80 -8.22 1.61 -5.59
CA CYS A 80 -8.13 0.19 -5.89
C CYS A 80 -8.20 -0.68 -4.64
N LEU A 81 -7.48 -0.31 -3.57
CA LEU A 81 -7.49 -1.03 -2.30
C LEU A 81 -8.88 -0.98 -1.63
N LEU A 82 -9.51 0.20 -1.61
CA LEU A 82 -10.82 0.38 -1.00
C LEU A 82 -11.95 -0.29 -1.78
N ASP A 83 -11.87 -0.34 -3.11
CA ASP A 83 -12.90 -0.95 -3.98
C ASP A 83 -12.67 -2.43 -4.25
N ALA A 84 -11.62 -3.04 -3.68
CA ALA A 84 -11.31 -4.45 -3.86
C ALA A 84 -12.47 -5.34 -3.36
N PRO A 85 -12.80 -6.42 -4.08
CA PRO A 85 -13.77 -7.39 -3.59
C PRO A 85 -13.21 -8.15 -2.37
N ALA A 86 -14.08 -8.69 -1.51
CA ALA A 86 -13.65 -9.36 -0.28
C ALA A 86 -12.78 -10.61 -0.52
N ASP A 87 -12.98 -11.27 -1.67
CA ASP A 87 -12.24 -12.43 -2.16
C ASP A 87 -11.11 -12.05 -3.14
N ALA A 88 -10.68 -10.80 -3.15
CA ALA A 88 -9.54 -10.37 -3.95
C ALA A 88 -8.28 -11.20 -3.63
N PRO A 89 -7.33 -11.30 -4.57
CA PRO A 89 -5.99 -11.78 -4.26
C PRO A 89 -5.36 -10.91 -3.16
N GLN A 90 -4.32 -11.40 -2.49
CA GLN A 90 -3.56 -10.53 -1.58
C GLN A 90 -3.02 -9.32 -2.36
N LEU A 91 -3.36 -8.11 -1.91
CA LEU A 91 -3.03 -6.91 -2.63
C LEU A 91 -1.71 -6.31 -2.16
N LEU A 92 -0.86 -5.99 -3.12
CA LEU A 92 0.25 -5.05 -2.96
C LEU A 92 -0.19 -3.70 -3.51
N ALA A 93 0.44 -2.64 -3.04
CA ALA A 93 0.17 -1.29 -3.52
C ALA A 93 1.42 -0.63 -4.08
N SER A 94 1.33 -0.13 -5.30
CA SER A 94 2.31 0.79 -5.85
C SER A 94 1.61 1.86 -6.68
N GLY A 95 2.41 2.73 -7.32
CA GLY A 95 1.90 3.85 -8.11
C GLY A 95 1.84 5.14 -7.29
N GLY A 96 2.83 6.01 -7.50
CA GLY A 96 2.85 7.35 -6.89
C GLY A 96 3.32 7.42 -5.44
N VAL A 97 4.00 6.37 -4.93
CA VAL A 97 4.58 6.37 -3.57
C VAL A 97 5.82 7.29 -3.53
N ARG A 98 5.71 8.40 -2.78
CA ARG A 98 6.72 9.48 -2.77
C ARG A 98 7.49 9.58 -1.46
N ASP A 99 6.90 9.11 -0.36
CA ASP A 99 7.45 9.24 0.98
C ASP A 99 7.01 8.07 1.89
N PRO A 100 7.61 7.94 3.09
CA PRO A 100 7.23 6.93 4.08
C PRO A 100 5.77 6.93 4.50
N PHE A 101 5.11 8.10 4.51
CA PHE A 101 3.74 8.21 4.97
C PHE A 101 2.76 7.65 3.92
N ASP A 102 3.07 7.77 2.63
CA ASP A 102 2.33 7.07 1.57
C ASP A 102 2.40 5.54 1.75
N VAL A 103 3.54 4.99 2.20
CA VAL A 103 3.68 3.56 2.53
C VAL A 103 2.74 3.18 3.68
N VAL A 104 2.77 3.93 4.78
CA VAL A 104 1.92 3.67 5.95
C VAL A 104 0.43 3.75 5.59
N LYS A 105 0.01 4.74 4.79
CA LYS A 105 -1.38 4.85 4.32
C LYS A 105 -1.81 3.63 3.52
N ALA A 106 -0.97 3.17 2.59
CA ALA A 106 -1.31 2.00 1.77
C ALA A 106 -1.41 0.72 2.62
N LEU A 107 -0.55 0.55 3.63
CA LEU A 107 -0.63 -0.56 4.58
C LEU A 107 -1.91 -0.48 5.43
N ALA A 108 -2.24 0.70 5.94
CA ALA A 108 -3.48 0.95 6.70
C ALA A 108 -4.75 0.71 5.86
N LEU A 109 -4.68 0.92 4.54
CA LEU A 109 -5.75 0.64 3.58
C LEU A 109 -5.85 -0.82 3.15
N GLY A 110 -5.01 -1.72 3.68
CA GLY A 110 -5.15 -3.16 3.48
C GLY A 110 -4.10 -3.81 2.58
N SER A 111 -3.14 -3.06 2.03
CA SER A 111 -2.06 -3.69 1.26
C SER A 111 -1.11 -4.49 2.15
N ALA A 112 -0.60 -5.61 1.63
CA ALA A 112 0.37 -6.47 2.31
C ALA A 112 1.82 -5.97 2.18
N ALA A 113 2.12 -5.28 1.07
CA ALA A 113 3.39 -4.59 0.86
C ALA A 113 3.21 -3.41 -0.09
N VAL A 114 4.21 -2.51 -0.09
CA VAL A 114 4.18 -1.29 -0.90
C VAL A 114 5.41 -1.21 -1.82
N GLY A 115 5.16 -1.08 -3.12
CA GLY A 115 6.19 -0.94 -4.16
C GLY A 115 6.53 0.52 -4.47
N VAL A 116 7.82 0.81 -4.65
CA VAL A 116 8.34 2.15 -4.94
C VAL A 116 9.23 2.10 -6.19
N ALA A 117 8.86 2.83 -7.24
CA ALA A 117 9.62 2.89 -8.49
C ALA A 117 10.27 4.27 -8.71
N GLY A 118 9.49 5.26 -9.15
CA GLY A 118 10.03 6.57 -9.59
C GLY A 118 10.92 7.28 -8.56
N THR A 119 10.54 7.25 -7.29
CA THR A 119 11.30 7.87 -6.19
C THR A 119 12.69 7.25 -6.01
N PHE A 120 12.77 5.91 -6.06
CA PHE A 120 14.02 5.17 -5.91
C PHE A 120 14.87 5.25 -7.18
N LEU A 121 14.23 5.22 -8.36
CA LEU A 121 14.93 5.47 -9.63
C LEU A 121 15.61 6.84 -9.64
N ALA A 122 14.91 7.88 -9.18
CA ALA A 122 15.49 9.23 -9.10
C ALA A 122 16.67 9.30 -8.11
N ALA A 123 16.66 8.51 -7.04
CA ALA A 123 17.82 8.39 -6.15
C ALA A 123 19.00 7.74 -6.89
N VAL A 124 18.79 6.57 -7.48
CA VAL A 124 19.82 5.86 -8.26
C VAL A 124 20.43 6.74 -9.36
N GLN A 125 19.63 7.56 -10.04
CA GLN A 125 20.11 8.49 -11.06
C GLN A 125 21.02 9.60 -10.50
N ARG A 126 20.90 9.97 -9.23
CA ARG A 126 21.74 10.99 -8.60
C ARG A 126 23.10 10.47 -8.14
N GLY A 127 23.19 9.22 -7.73
CA GLY A 127 24.45 8.67 -7.21
C GLY A 127 24.42 7.18 -6.88
N GLY A 128 23.64 6.39 -7.63
CA GLY A 128 23.62 4.94 -7.51
C GLY A 128 23.26 4.44 -6.11
N ALA A 129 23.91 3.34 -5.70
CA ALA A 129 23.68 2.70 -4.41
C ALA A 129 23.99 3.62 -3.21
N ASP A 130 25.00 4.49 -3.33
CA ASP A 130 25.42 5.41 -2.26
C ASP A 130 24.32 6.41 -1.87
N THR A 131 23.39 6.68 -2.79
CA THR A 131 22.23 7.53 -2.52
C THR A 131 20.97 6.72 -2.17
N LEU A 132 20.78 5.55 -2.78
CA LEU A 132 19.58 4.72 -2.59
C LEU A 132 19.58 4.04 -1.22
N VAL A 133 20.70 3.42 -0.81
CA VAL A 133 20.75 2.64 0.43
C VAL A 133 20.45 3.52 1.66
N PRO A 134 21.07 4.70 1.83
CA PRO A 134 20.72 5.59 2.95
C PRO A 134 19.28 6.10 2.89
N LEU A 135 18.72 6.30 1.69
CA LEU A 135 17.32 6.69 1.53
C LEU A 135 16.37 5.60 2.04
N VAL A 136 16.60 4.35 1.63
CA VAL A 136 15.78 3.20 2.06
C VAL A 136 15.89 2.98 3.57
N GLN A 137 17.10 3.06 4.13
CA GLN A 137 17.32 2.94 5.58
C GLN A 137 16.59 4.04 6.35
N ARG A 138 16.65 5.31 5.90
CA ARG A 138 15.87 6.40 6.49
C ARG A 138 14.37 6.15 6.43
N TRP A 139 13.87 5.64 5.30
CA TRP A 139 12.46 5.31 5.16
C TRP A 139 12.02 4.23 6.15
N GLN A 140 12.82 3.17 6.33
CA GLN A 140 12.52 2.13 7.32
C GLN A 140 12.38 2.72 8.73
N GLN A 141 13.29 3.61 9.13
CA GLN A 141 13.23 4.29 10.43
C GLN A 141 11.98 5.19 10.55
N GLN A 142 11.69 5.99 9.52
CA GLN A 142 10.54 6.88 9.49
C GLN A 142 9.21 6.11 9.52
N ILE A 143 9.11 4.99 8.79
CA ILE A 143 7.92 4.10 8.84
C ILE A 143 7.72 3.57 10.25
N ALA A 144 8.78 3.07 10.90
CA ALA A 144 8.69 2.58 12.28
C ALA A 144 8.25 3.67 13.26
N GLN A 145 8.76 4.90 13.13
CA GLN A 145 8.35 6.04 13.95
C GLN A 145 6.88 6.42 13.74
N ILE A 146 6.42 6.48 12.48
CA ILE A 146 5.01 6.76 12.18
C ILE A 146 4.11 5.64 12.74
N MET A 147 4.50 4.37 12.59
CA MET A 147 3.77 3.25 13.16
C MET A 147 3.68 3.36 14.69
N ALA A 148 4.77 3.72 15.37
CA ALA A 148 4.76 3.96 16.81
C ALA A 148 3.79 5.08 17.22
N LEU A 149 3.76 6.20 16.47
CA LEU A 149 2.79 7.28 16.69
C LEU A 149 1.34 6.83 16.53
N LEU A 150 1.09 5.84 15.67
CA LEU A 150 -0.22 5.26 15.42
C LEU A 150 -0.54 4.07 16.35
N GLY A 151 0.33 3.75 17.31
CA GLY A 151 0.15 2.62 18.22
C GLY A 151 0.24 1.25 17.53
N ALA A 152 0.95 1.15 16.41
CA ALA A 152 1.15 -0.09 15.65
C ALA A 152 2.58 -0.59 15.81
N SER A 153 2.75 -1.82 16.29
CA SER A 153 4.06 -2.49 16.40
C SER A 153 4.40 -3.33 15.16
N ARG A 154 3.37 -3.70 14.38
CA ARG A 154 3.49 -4.49 13.14
C ARG A 154 2.67 -3.87 12.02
N PRO A 155 3.08 -4.01 10.75
CA PRO A 155 2.33 -3.46 9.61
C PRO A 155 0.85 -3.88 9.56
N THR A 156 0.56 -5.12 9.95
CA THR A 156 -0.83 -5.65 10.01
C THR A 156 -1.70 -4.91 11.03
N GLU A 157 -1.12 -4.30 12.06
CA GLU A 157 -1.86 -3.53 13.06
C GLU A 157 -2.35 -2.19 12.52
N LEU A 158 -1.73 -1.64 11.48
CA LEU A 158 -2.18 -0.41 10.82
C LEU A 158 -3.60 -0.53 10.23
N GLN A 159 -4.03 -1.73 9.86
CA GLN A 159 -5.40 -1.96 9.37
C GLN A 159 -6.48 -1.76 10.45
N HIS A 160 -6.06 -1.62 11.72
CA HIS A 160 -6.94 -1.34 12.86
C HIS A 160 -6.85 0.13 13.33
N THR A 161 -6.07 0.96 12.63
CA THR A 161 -6.02 2.40 12.88
C THR A 161 -7.14 3.10 12.11
N ASP A 162 -7.63 4.20 12.66
CA ASP A 162 -8.67 5.00 12.02
C ASP A 162 -8.18 5.67 10.75
N VAL A 163 -8.97 5.56 9.69
CA VAL A 163 -8.68 6.15 8.39
C VAL A 163 -9.83 7.07 7.98
N LEU A 164 -9.56 8.38 8.02
CA LEU A 164 -10.48 9.40 7.52
C LEU A 164 -10.28 9.64 6.03
N VAL A 165 -11.11 9.01 5.21
CA VAL A 165 -11.12 9.22 3.75
C VAL A 165 -11.86 10.52 3.41
N ARG A 166 -11.24 11.39 2.60
CA ARG A 166 -11.76 12.73 2.26
C ARG A 166 -11.67 13.03 0.76
N GLY A 167 -12.30 14.14 0.33
CA GLY A 167 -12.23 14.66 -1.04
C GLY A 167 -12.73 13.67 -2.11
N ASN A 168 -12.12 13.71 -3.29
CA ASN A 168 -12.51 12.87 -4.44
C ASN A 168 -12.48 11.37 -4.12
N LEU A 169 -11.58 10.92 -3.23
CA LEU A 169 -11.54 9.51 -2.82
C LEU A 169 -12.75 9.14 -1.96
N ALA A 170 -13.24 10.06 -1.10
CA ALA A 170 -14.45 9.83 -0.33
C ALA A 170 -15.70 9.82 -1.23
N GLU A 171 -15.77 10.72 -2.20
CA GLU A 171 -16.83 10.72 -3.20
C GLU A 171 -16.86 9.40 -3.99
N PHE A 172 -15.72 9.00 -4.56
CA PHE A 172 -15.57 7.69 -5.20
C PHE A 172 -16.03 6.57 -4.28
N SER A 173 -15.57 6.55 -3.03
CA SER A 173 -15.89 5.49 -2.08
C SER A 173 -17.40 5.39 -1.81
N ARG A 174 -18.09 6.53 -1.64
CA ARG A 174 -19.55 6.55 -1.46
C ARG A 174 -20.28 6.06 -2.70
N LEU A 175 -19.87 6.49 -3.89
CA LEU A 175 -20.46 6.04 -5.17
C LEU A 175 -20.27 4.53 -5.40
N ARG A 176 -19.26 3.92 -4.79
CA ARG A 176 -18.98 2.47 -4.85
C ARG A 176 -19.58 1.68 -3.67
N GLY A 177 -20.27 2.34 -2.76
CA GLY A 177 -20.87 1.70 -1.58
C GLY A 177 -19.86 1.23 -0.54
N ILE A 178 -18.68 1.87 -0.46
CA ILE A 178 -17.65 1.56 0.54
C ILE A 178 -18.01 2.24 1.86
N ASP A 179 -17.99 1.49 2.96
CA ASP A 179 -18.32 1.98 4.30
C ASP A 179 -17.16 2.80 4.89
N LEU A 180 -17.19 4.11 4.62
CA LEU A 180 -16.23 5.06 5.17
C LEU A 180 -16.35 5.23 6.69
N ALA A 181 -17.53 4.96 7.26
CA ALA A 181 -17.74 5.12 8.69
C ALA A 181 -17.08 3.99 9.48
N ALA A 182 -17.06 2.77 8.93
CA ALA A 182 -16.28 1.66 9.46
C ALA A 182 -14.77 1.95 9.43
N LEU A 183 -14.26 2.55 8.35
CA LEU A 183 -12.84 2.94 8.26
C LEU A 183 -12.44 3.98 9.32
N ALA A 184 -13.34 4.93 9.60
CA ALA A 184 -13.11 6.05 10.50
C ALA A 184 -13.13 5.67 11.99
N ARG A 185 -13.59 4.47 12.33
CA ARG A 185 -13.86 4.00 13.71
C ARG A 185 -13.30 2.59 13.96
N ARG A 186 -12.19 2.25 13.33
CA ARG A 186 -11.53 0.94 13.49
C ARG A 186 -10.93 0.77 14.88
N SER A 187 -10.49 1.87 15.48
CA SER A 187 -9.88 1.89 16.81
C SER A 187 -10.91 1.66 17.93
N ASP A 188 -12.20 1.96 17.71
CA ASP A 188 -13.27 1.73 18.69
C ASP A 188 -13.35 0.25 19.16
N ALA A 189 -12.93 -0.69 18.31
CA ALA A 189 -12.89 -2.12 18.63
C ALA A 189 -11.70 -2.51 19.53
N ARG A 190 -10.72 -1.61 19.77
CA ARG A 190 -9.58 -1.83 20.65
C ARG A 190 -9.79 -1.09 21.97
N PRO A 191 -9.73 -1.77 23.12
CA PRO A 191 -9.59 -1.09 24.40
C PRO A 191 -8.35 -0.19 24.37
N PHE A 192 -8.44 0.99 24.97
CA PHE A 192 -7.24 1.77 25.28
C PHE A 192 -6.33 0.90 26.14
N ALA A 193 -5.18 0.49 25.60
CA ALA A 193 -4.18 -0.18 26.41
C ALA A 193 -3.63 0.84 27.41
N HIS A 194 -4.01 0.70 28.68
CA HIS A 194 -3.28 1.38 29.74
C HIS A 194 -1.85 0.82 29.72
N PRO A 195 -0.81 1.67 29.72
CA PRO A 195 0.53 1.16 29.96
C PRO A 195 0.49 0.42 31.30
N ASP A 196 1.02 -0.81 31.32
CA ASP A 196 1.14 -1.56 32.57
C ASP A 196 1.82 -0.66 33.61
N PRO A 197 1.32 -0.63 34.86
CA PRO A 197 1.99 0.12 35.91
C PRO A 197 3.46 -0.33 35.97
N PRO A 198 4.41 0.61 36.18
CA PRO A 198 5.82 0.27 36.25
C PRO A 198 6.02 -0.86 37.26
N ALA A 199 6.83 -1.86 36.88
CA ALA A 199 7.11 -3.00 37.72
C ALA A 199 7.50 -2.53 39.14
N SER A 200 6.86 -3.11 40.15
CA SER A 200 7.14 -2.80 41.55
C SER A 200 8.66 -2.89 41.78
N PRO A 201 9.26 -1.91 42.48
CA PRO A 201 10.69 -1.97 42.79
C PRO A 201 10.99 -3.28 43.54
N PRO A 202 12.17 -3.88 43.31
CA PRO A 202 12.54 -5.13 43.98
C PRO A 202 12.42 -4.95 45.50
N SER A 203 11.78 -5.94 46.14
CA SER A 203 11.65 -6.00 47.60
C SER A 203 13.04 -5.91 48.22
N VAL A 204 13.32 -4.81 48.92
CA VAL A 204 14.52 -4.68 49.74
C VAL A 204 14.40 -5.69 50.88
N ALA A 205 15.27 -6.69 50.90
CA ALA A 205 15.35 -7.63 52.01
C ALA A 205 15.76 -6.86 53.28
N PRO A 206 15.17 -7.16 54.46
CA PRO A 206 15.57 -6.50 55.69
C PRO A 206 17.03 -6.82 56.01
N GLU A 207 17.84 -5.79 56.24
CA GLU A 207 19.21 -5.93 56.76
C GLU A 207 19.15 -6.66 58.11
N GLU A 208 19.90 -7.77 58.22
CA GLU A 208 20.09 -8.45 59.50
C GLU A 208 20.83 -7.51 60.47
N PRO A 209 20.41 -7.44 61.74
CA PRO A 209 21.09 -6.62 62.72
C PRO A 209 22.47 -7.22 63.04
N HIS A 210 23.51 -6.46 62.72
CA HIS A 210 24.89 -6.75 63.10
C HIS A 210 25.00 -7.04 64.61
N ARG A 211 25.58 -8.19 64.94
CA ARG A 211 26.13 -8.51 66.26
C ARG A 211 27.63 -8.25 66.29
#